data_AF-A0A1T4YDV2-F1
#
_entry.id   AF-A0A1T4YDV2-F1
#
_cell.length_a   1.000
_cell.length_b   1.000
_cell.length_c   1.000
_cell.angle_alpha   90.00
_cell.angle_beta   90.00
_cell.angle_gamma   90.00
#
_symmetry.space_group_name_H-M   'P 1'
#
loop_
_entity.id
_entity.type
_entity.pdbx_description
1 polymer ?
#
loop_
_entity_poly.entity_id
_entity_poly.type
_entity_poly.pdbx_seq_one_letter_code
_entity_poly.pdbx_strand_id
1 'polypeptide(L)'
;MNISPQLRQALKPYYSIPSNRYKFVYFMWRNGLSNRNTDFSTLTEEEIIEKYCKGSIRKYNFLKEWENSEEYTNLMNILLLDKSNKELLEIYDVVLEKAKQGDDKAIKTFLLLQEELKKSVKHKKNKPEKEEQEDDGLILE
;
A
#
# COMPACT_ATOMS: atom_id res chain seq x y z
N MET A 1 -7.99 2.38 -8.05
CA MET A 1 -6.73 3.12 -7.74
C MET A 1 -5.54 2.18 -7.92
N ASN A 2 -4.54 2.55 -8.73
CA ASN A 2 -3.36 1.68 -8.93
C ASN A 2 -2.48 1.57 -7.67
N ILE A 3 -2.09 0.34 -7.33
CA ILE A 3 -1.22 0.02 -6.19
C ILE A 3 0.21 0.58 -6.36
N SER A 4 0.80 1.02 -5.24
CA SER A 4 2.20 1.46 -5.18
C SER A 4 3.17 0.27 -5.28
N PRO A 5 4.47 0.52 -5.55
CA PRO A 5 5.51 -0.51 -5.42
C PRO A 5 5.60 -1.11 -4.01
N GLN A 6 5.43 -0.28 -2.97
CA GLN A 6 5.50 -0.69 -1.56
C GLN A 6 4.35 -1.65 -1.20
N LEU A 7 3.12 -1.28 -1.54
CA LEU A 7 1.94 -2.10 -1.31
C LEU A 7 1.98 -3.37 -2.17
N ARG A 8 2.47 -3.30 -3.41
CA ARG A 8 2.71 -4.49 -4.26
C ARG A 8 3.68 -5.47 -3.60
N GLN A 9 4.78 -4.98 -3.03
CA GLN A 9 5.76 -5.84 -2.35
C GLN A 9 5.16 -6.49 -1.09
N ALA A 10 4.43 -5.72 -0.27
CA ALA A 10 3.74 -6.25 0.91
C ALA A 10 2.63 -7.27 0.55
N LEU A 11 1.99 -7.11 -0.60
CA LEU A 11 0.99 -8.05 -1.11
C LEU A 11 1.58 -9.32 -1.77
N LYS A 12 2.91 -9.38 -2.01
CA LYS A 12 3.58 -10.51 -2.67
C LYS A 12 3.22 -11.89 -2.08
N PRO A 13 3.24 -12.12 -0.75
CA PRO A 13 2.92 -13.42 -0.17
C PRO A 13 1.48 -13.91 -0.42
N TYR A 14 0.56 -13.00 -0.74
CA TYR A 14 -0.85 -13.30 -0.94
C TYR A 14 -1.18 -13.63 -2.40
N TYR A 15 -0.41 -13.13 -3.38
CA TYR A 15 -0.62 -13.47 -4.79
C TYR A 15 0.38 -14.49 -5.35
N SER A 16 1.55 -14.66 -4.73
CA SER A 16 2.53 -15.68 -5.14
C SER A 16 2.10 -17.10 -4.78
N ILE A 17 1.38 -17.25 -3.65
CA ILE A 17 0.89 -18.54 -3.17
C ILE A 17 -0.58 -18.73 -3.61
N PRO A 18 -0.91 -19.73 -4.45
CA PRO A 18 -2.27 -19.91 -4.98
C PRO A 18 -3.35 -20.06 -3.90
N SER A 19 -3.02 -20.68 -2.77
CA SER A 19 -3.95 -20.85 -1.65
C SER A 19 -4.33 -19.52 -1.00
N ASN A 20 -3.46 -18.50 -1.01
CA ASN A 20 -3.69 -17.18 -0.40
C ASN A 20 -4.33 -16.16 -1.36
N ARG A 21 -4.49 -16.49 -2.64
CA ARG A 21 -4.95 -15.55 -3.68
C ARG A 21 -6.31 -14.89 -3.37
N TYR A 22 -7.17 -15.56 -2.62
CA TYR A 22 -8.44 -15.00 -2.15
C TYR A 22 -8.25 -13.82 -1.18
N LYS A 23 -7.25 -13.85 -0.27
CA LYS A 23 -6.86 -12.70 0.58
C LYS A 23 -6.39 -11.51 -0.27
N PHE A 24 -5.55 -11.75 -1.28
CA PHE A 24 -5.07 -10.70 -2.19
C PHE A 24 -6.24 -10.02 -2.92
N VAL A 25 -7.11 -10.82 -3.56
CA VAL A 25 -8.24 -10.29 -4.35
C VAL A 25 -9.24 -9.55 -3.44
N TYR A 26 -9.53 -10.10 -2.26
CA TYR A 26 -10.37 -9.45 -1.26
C TYR A 26 -9.81 -8.09 -0.85
N PHE A 27 -8.53 -8.01 -0.47
CA PHE A 27 -7.89 -6.75 -0.10
C PHE A 27 -7.96 -5.71 -1.24
N MET A 28 -7.72 -6.14 -2.48
CA MET A 28 -7.79 -5.27 -3.66
C MET A 28 -9.21 -4.73 -3.89
N TRP A 29 -10.21 -5.60 -3.90
CA TRP A 29 -11.63 -5.25 -4.06
C TRP A 29 -12.12 -4.33 -2.95
N ARG A 30 -11.93 -4.75 -1.69
CA ARG A 30 -12.42 -4.08 -0.48
C ARG A 30 -11.94 -2.63 -0.36
N ASN A 31 -10.79 -2.31 -0.96
CA ASN A 31 -10.14 -1.00 -0.94
C ASN A 31 -10.22 -0.22 -2.26
N GLY A 32 -10.98 -0.69 -3.26
CA GLY A 32 -11.15 0.01 -4.55
C GLY A 32 -9.86 0.05 -5.40
N LEU A 33 -9.03 -0.99 -5.31
CA LEU A 33 -7.71 -1.05 -5.91
C LEU A 33 -7.72 -1.74 -7.27
N SER A 34 -6.82 -1.28 -8.13
CA SER A 34 -6.58 -1.79 -9.47
C SER A 34 -5.11 -2.18 -9.62
N ASN A 35 -4.83 -3.11 -10.52
CA ASN A 35 -3.48 -3.38 -11.02
C ASN A 35 -3.46 -3.25 -12.55
N ARG A 36 -2.28 -3.40 -13.16
CA ARG A 36 -2.08 -3.23 -14.62
C ARG A 36 -3.01 -4.11 -15.48
N ASN A 37 -3.46 -5.25 -14.97
CA ASN A 37 -4.17 -6.28 -15.71
C ASN A 37 -5.65 -6.41 -15.31
N THR A 38 -6.06 -5.82 -14.18
CA THR A 38 -7.39 -6.04 -13.58
C THR A 38 -7.74 -4.88 -12.66
N ASP A 39 -8.91 -4.30 -12.88
CA ASP A 39 -9.57 -3.48 -11.86
C ASP A 39 -10.41 -4.40 -10.96
N PHE A 40 -10.18 -4.37 -9.65
CA PHE A 40 -10.96 -5.16 -8.70
C PHE A 40 -12.11 -4.37 -8.10
N SER A 41 -12.14 -3.04 -8.29
CA SER A 41 -13.21 -2.18 -7.76
C SER A 41 -14.56 -2.39 -8.45
N THR A 42 -14.57 -3.02 -9.63
CA THR A 42 -15.78 -3.32 -10.40
C THR A 42 -16.45 -4.64 -10.01
N LEU A 43 -15.86 -5.43 -9.11
CA LEU A 43 -16.41 -6.74 -8.70
C LEU A 43 -17.53 -6.56 -7.67
N THR A 44 -18.53 -7.44 -7.69
CA THR A 44 -19.55 -7.50 -6.62
C THR A 44 -19.15 -8.44 -5.47
N GLU A 45 -19.83 -8.36 -4.33
CA GLU A 45 -19.61 -9.29 -3.19
C GLU A 45 -19.91 -10.74 -3.60
N GLU A 46 -20.95 -10.97 -4.40
CA GLU A 46 -21.30 -12.28 -4.95
C GLU A 46 -20.21 -12.82 -5.88
N GLU A 47 -19.62 -11.97 -6.74
CA GLU A 47 -18.52 -12.38 -7.61
C GLU A 47 -17.25 -12.73 -6.83
N ILE A 48 -16.99 -12.04 -5.71
CA ILE A 48 -15.88 -12.37 -4.79
C ILE A 48 -16.11 -13.75 -4.16
N ILE A 49 -17.30 -13.99 -3.64
CA ILE A 49 -17.68 -15.26 -3.00
C ILE A 49 -17.61 -16.40 -4.03
N GLU A 50 -18.21 -16.23 -5.20
CA GLU A 50 -18.30 -17.29 -6.20
C GLU A 50 -16.94 -17.58 -6.84
N LYS A 51 -16.29 -16.57 -7.44
CA LYS A 51 -15.06 -16.78 -8.23
C LYS A 51 -13.82 -17.04 -7.37
N TYR A 52 -13.71 -16.40 -6.20
CA TYR A 52 -12.48 -16.41 -5.40
C TYR A 52 -12.61 -17.18 -4.07
N CYS A 53 -13.78 -17.19 -3.44
CA CYS A 53 -14.06 -18.09 -2.31
C CYS A 53 -14.59 -19.47 -2.76
N LYS A 54 -14.87 -19.69 -4.05
CA LYS A 54 -15.46 -20.93 -4.61
C LYS A 54 -16.84 -21.24 -4.01
N GLY A 55 -17.72 -20.25 -3.98
CA GLY A 55 -19.05 -20.32 -3.35
C GLY A 55 -19.04 -20.44 -1.81
N SER A 56 -17.86 -20.45 -1.18
CA SER A 56 -17.75 -20.75 0.25
C SER A 56 -17.94 -19.51 1.13
N ILE A 57 -19.16 -19.35 1.64
CA ILE A 57 -19.50 -18.32 2.66
C ILE A 57 -18.56 -18.40 3.87
N ARG A 58 -18.17 -19.60 4.31
CA ARG A 58 -17.21 -19.77 5.43
C ARG A 58 -15.84 -19.13 5.15
N LYS A 59 -15.31 -19.28 3.92
CA LYS A 59 -14.05 -18.61 3.54
C LYS A 59 -14.19 -17.10 3.43
N TYR A 60 -15.36 -16.65 3.02
CA TYR A 60 -15.68 -15.22 2.95
C TYR A 60 -15.81 -14.59 4.34
N ASN A 61 -16.43 -15.28 5.30
CA ASN A 61 -16.45 -14.85 6.70
C ASN A 61 -15.03 -14.81 7.30
N PHE A 62 -14.17 -15.78 6.99
CA PHE A 62 -12.75 -15.73 7.38
C PHE A 62 -12.01 -14.52 6.77
N LEU A 63 -12.38 -14.03 5.59
CA LEU A 63 -11.84 -12.78 5.04
C LEU A 63 -12.31 -11.55 5.83
N LYS A 64 -13.58 -11.51 6.26
CA LYS A 64 -14.10 -10.47 7.16
C LYS A 64 -13.42 -10.50 8.53
N GLU A 65 -13.18 -11.69 9.09
CA GLU A 65 -12.39 -11.86 10.32
C GLU A 65 -10.94 -11.38 10.14
N TRP A 66 -10.32 -11.70 9.00
CA TRP A 66 -8.95 -11.29 8.66
C TRP A 66 -8.76 -9.76 8.59
N GLU A 67 -9.82 -8.96 8.35
CA GLU A 67 -9.73 -7.48 8.46
C GLU A 67 -9.24 -7.00 9.84
N ASN A 68 -9.49 -7.78 10.90
CA ASN A 68 -9.09 -7.46 12.27
C ASN A 68 -7.69 -7.96 12.65
N SER A 69 -6.97 -8.58 11.70
CA SER A 69 -5.64 -9.12 11.94
C SER A 69 -4.54 -8.04 11.84
N GLU A 70 -3.41 -8.28 12.51
CA GLU A 70 -2.22 -7.45 12.37
C GLU A 70 -1.68 -7.47 10.92
N GLU A 71 -1.80 -8.62 10.23
CA GLU A 71 -1.47 -8.75 8.80
C GLU A 71 -2.23 -7.71 7.95
N TYR A 72 -3.55 -7.64 8.10
CA TYR A 72 -4.40 -6.72 7.35
C TYR A 72 -4.18 -5.27 7.77
N THR A 73 -4.02 -5.03 9.07
CA THR A 73 -3.69 -3.72 9.64
C THR A 73 -2.41 -3.16 9.03
N ASN A 74 -1.37 -3.98 8.89
CA ASN A 74 -0.10 -3.59 8.28
C ASN A 74 -0.24 -3.25 6.78
N LEU A 75 -1.04 -4.02 6.02
CA LEU A 75 -1.34 -3.69 4.63
C LEU A 75 -2.13 -2.37 4.51
N MET A 76 -3.09 -2.13 5.41
CA MET A 76 -3.89 -0.91 5.44
C MET A 76 -3.05 0.31 5.82
N ASN A 77 -2.12 0.18 6.77
CA ASN A 77 -1.18 1.25 7.13
C ASN A 77 -0.31 1.69 5.94
N ILE A 78 0.16 0.74 5.12
CA ILE A 78 0.90 1.06 3.88
C ILE A 78 0.00 1.78 2.88
N LEU A 79 -1.22 1.29 2.66
CA LEU A 79 -2.18 1.93 1.75
C LEU A 79 -2.57 3.35 2.20
N LEU A 80 -2.77 3.57 3.50
CA LEU A 80 -3.08 4.88 4.07
C LEU A 80 -1.90 5.84 3.93
N LEU A 81 -0.66 5.37 4.15
CA LEU A 81 0.55 6.16 3.91
C LEU A 81 0.71 6.53 2.43
N ASP A 82 0.39 5.62 1.51
CA ASP A 82 0.41 5.91 0.06
C ASP A 82 -0.69 6.90 -0.38
N LYS A 83 -1.84 6.93 0.32
CA LYS A 83 -2.90 7.92 0.10
C LYS A 83 -2.50 9.28 0.66
N SER A 84 -2.06 9.34 1.91
CA SER A 84 -1.67 10.60 2.56
C SER A 84 -0.48 11.26 1.85
N ASN A 85 0.47 10.50 1.30
CA ASN A 85 1.54 11.04 0.46
C ASN A 85 1.04 11.72 -0.83
N LYS A 86 -0.13 11.33 -1.37
CA LYS A 86 -0.74 11.99 -2.53
C LYS A 86 -1.53 13.23 -2.12
N GLU A 87 -2.35 13.11 -1.09
CA GLU A 87 -3.09 14.22 -0.49
C GLU A 87 -2.14 15.34 -0.02
N LEU A 88 -0.95 14.99 0.47
CA LEU A 88 0.09 15.95 0.86
C LEU A 88 0.63 16.77 -0.34
N LEU A 89 0.67 16.21 -1.55
CA LEU A 89 1.05 16.95 -2.76
C LEU A 89 -0.06 17.95 -3.13
N GLU A 90 -1.32 17.53 -3.08
CA GLU A 90 -2.47 18.41 -3.33
C GLU A 90 -2.53 19.57 -2.31
N ILE A 91 -2.27 19.29 -1.03
CA ILE A 91 -2.14 20.30 0.01
C ILE A 91 -0.94 21.22 -0.26
N TYR A 92 0.21 20.67 -0.65
CA TYR A 92 1.42 21.44 -0.95
C TYR A 92 1.18 22.45 -2.08
N ASP A 93 0.50 22.06 -3.16
CA ASP A 93 0.18 22.93 -4.28
C ASP A 93 -0.78 24.07 -3.86
N VAL A 94 -1.84 23.75 -3.08
CA VAL A 94 -2.77 24.76 -2.53
C VAL A 94 -2.06 25.74 -1.59
N VAL A 95 -1.14 25.25 -0.76
CA VAL A 95 -0.36 26.08 0.17
C VAL A 95 0.65 26.95 -0.60
N LEU A 96 1.29 26.42 -1.64
CA LEU A 96 2.21 27.16 -2.52
C LEU A 96 1.51 28.34 -3.22
N GLU A 97 0.32 28.13 -3.79
CA GLU A 97 -0.42 29.22 -4.45
C GLU A 97 -0.83 30.34 -3.47
N LYS A 98 -1.28 29.99 -2.27
CA LYS A 98 -1.56 31.00 -1.21
C LYS A 98 -0.29 31.71 -0.75
N ALA A 99 0.83 30.99 -0.63
CA ALA A 99 2.11 31.59 -0.26
C ALA A 99 2.62 32.59 -1.31
N LYS A 100 2.45 32.29 -2.61
CA LYS A 100 2.75 33.23 -3.71
C LYS A 100 1.90 34.51 -3.66
N GLN A 101 0.67 34.41 -3.14
CA GLN A 101 -0.24 35.55 -2.95
C GLN A 101 0.08 36.38 -1.70
N GLY A 102 1.09 35.99 -0.90
CA GLY A 102 1.50 36.74 0.30
C GLY A 102 0.78 36.33 1.60
N ASP A 103 0.11 35.17 1.65
CA ASP A 103 -0.46 34.65 2.90
C ASP A 103 0.67 34.17 3.85
N ASP A 104 0.96 34.97 4.88
CA ASP A 104 1.97 34.69 5.92
C ASP A 104 1.83 33.31 6.60
N LYS A 105 0.60 32.79 6.74
CA LYS A 105 0.37 31.46 7.32
C LYS A 105 0.75 30.39 6.31
N ALA A 106 0.32 30.55 5.06
CA ALA A 106 0.67 29.63 3.98
C ALA A 106 2.19 29.60 3.72
N ILE A 107 2.88 30.74 3.77
CA ILE A 107 4.35 30.81 3.66
C ILE A 107 5.03 29.98 4.76
N LYS A 108 4.58 30.10 6.02
CA LYS A 108 5.12 29.31 7.14
C LYS A 108 4.85 27.81 6.97
N THR A 109 3.62 27.44 6.59
CA THR A 109 3.26 26.04 6.31
C THR A 109 4.08 25.47 5.15
N PHE A 110 4.30 26.24 4.08
CA PHE A 110 5.11 25.85 2.93
C PHE A 110 6.56 25.50 3.33
N LEU A 111 7.19 26.34 4.16
CA LEU A 111 8.55 26.11 4.63
C LEU A 111 8.66 24.85 5.50
N LEU A 112 7.68 24.61 6.38
CA LEU A 112 7.62 23.39 7.20
C LEU A 112 7.47 22.12 6.33
N LEU A 113 6.55 22.12 5.36
CA LEU A 113 6.39 21.02 4.40
C LEU A 113 7.68 20.77 3.61
N GLN A 114 8.38 21.83 3.19
CA GLN A 114 9.66 21.72 2.48
C GLN A 114 10.75 21.09 3.37
N GLU A 115 10.76 21.35 4.68
CA GLU A 115 11.68 20.68 5.61
C GLU A 115 11.36 19.19 5.80
N GLU A 116 10.08 18.84 5.96
CA GLU A 116 9.66 17.44 6.13
C GLU A 116 9.98 16.61 4.89
N LEU A 117 9.76 17.15 3.69
CA LEU A 117 10.20 16.55 2.43
C LEU A 117 11.73 16.35 2.40
N LYS A 118 12.53 17.34 2.82
CA LYS A 118 14.00 17.20 2.93
C LYS A 118 14.40 16.13 3.94
N LYS A 119 13.69 16.00 5.07
CA LYS A 119 13.92 14.95 6.08
C LYS A 119 13.60 13.56 5.53
N SER A 120 12.48 13.39 4.82
CA SER A 120 12.06 12.08 4.27
C SER A 120 13.01 11.57 3.17
N VAL A 121 13.51 12.46 2.30
CA VAL A 121 14.50 12.10 1.26
C VAL A 121 15.83 11.66 1.86
N LYS A 122 16.30 12.30 2.94
CA LYS A 122 17.53 11.88 3.65
C LYS A 122 17.38 10.48 4.26
N HIS A 123 16.24 10.17 4.88
CA HIS A 123 16.01 8.84 5.46
C HIS A 123 15.98 7.72 4.42
N LYS A 124 15.51 7.98 3.19
CA LYS A 124 15.55 7.00 2.10
C LYS A 124 16.95 6.66 1.62
N LYS A 125 17.92 7.58 1.72
CA LYS A 125 19.33 7.35 1.32
C LYS A 125 20.15 6.58 2.36
N ASN A 126 19.66 6.46 3.60
CA ASN A 126 20.40 5.90 4.73
C ASN A 126 19.90 4.50 5.16
N LYS A 127 19.08 3.83 4.35
CA LYS A 127 18.87 2.39 4.49
C LYS A 127 19.94 1.67 3.66
N PRO A 128 20.99 1.06 4.27
CA PRO A 128 21.79 0.09 3.54
C PRO A 128 20.87 -1.03 3.08
N GLU A 129 21.01 -1.41 1.81
CA GLU A 129 20.46 -2.66 1.30
C GLU A 129 21.11 -3.78 2.14
N LYS A 130 20.28 -4.64 2.74
CA LYS A 130 20.81 -5.84 3.39
C LYS A 130 21.31 -6.74 2.27
N GLU A 131 22.63 -6.88 2.18
CA GLU A 131 23.27 -7.92 1.39
C GLU A 131 22.59 -9.25 1.70
N GLU A 132 22.10 -9.91 0.66
CA GLU A 132 21.55 -11.26 0.77
C GLU A 132 22.71 -12.17 1.14
N GLN A 133 22.60 -12.86 2.28
CA GLN A 133 23.51 -13.93 2.63
C GLN A 133 23.25 -15.09 1.68
N GLU A 134 24.04 -15.18 0.60
CA GLU A 134 24.21 -16.43 -0.14
C GLU A 134 24.93 -17.43 0.77
N ASP A 135 24.13 -18.19 1.50
CA ASP A 135 24.50 -19.42 2.20
C ASP A 135 24.79 -20.51 1.16
N ASP A 136 25.89 -20.34 0.40
CA ASP A 136 26.33 -21.29 -0.61
C ASP A 136 27.13 -22.41 0.08
N GLY A 137 26.37 -23.36 0.63
CA GLY A 137 26.91 -24.46 1.43
C GLY A 137 27.80 -25.40 0.63
N LEU A 138 29.05 -25.59 1.08
CA LEU A 138 29.98 -26.58 0.55
C LEU A 138 30.22 -27.72 1.55
N ILE A 139 29.68 -28.89 1.17
CA ILE A 139 29.75 -30.22 1.79
C ILE A 139 29.67 -31.19 0.61
N LEU A 140 30.58 -32.13 0.32
CA LEU A 140 31.78 -32.64 1.01
C LEU A 140 33.07 -32.23 0.23
N GLU A 141 34.29 -32.80 0.34
CA GLU A 141 34.80 -34.12 0.77
C GLU A 141 36.17 -34.01 1.46
#